data_AF-A0A8T2R765-F1
#
_entry.id   AF-A0A8T2R765-F1
#
_cell.length_a   1.000
_cell.length_b   1.000
_cell.length_c   1.000
_cell.angle_alpha   90.00
_cell.angle_beta   90.00
_cell.angle_gamma   90.00
#
_symmetry.space_group_name_H-M   'P 1'
#
loop_
_entity.id
_entity.type
_entity.pdbx_description
1 polymer ?
#
loop_
_entity_poly.entity_id
_entity_poly.type
_entity_poly.pdbx_seq_one_letter_code
_entity_poly.pdbx_strand_id
1 'polypeptide(L)' 'MLVTVTSRNGKEVVKGGIQLSENATVKDLKASIHKRTGKLYPERQRLSLPLVSGQT' A
#
# COMPACT_ATOMS: atom_id res chain seq x y z
N MET A 1 4.02 8.40 -9.82
CA MET A 1 4.20 8.58 -8.37
C MET A 1 4.73 7.31 -7.71
N LEU A 2 5.71 7.43 -6.79
CA LEU A 2 6.21 6.31 -5.98
C LEU A 2 5.45 6.28 -4.64
N VAL A 3 4.82 5.15 -4.32
CA VAL A 3 4.02 4.98 -3.10
C VAL A 3 4.66 3.90 -2.23
N THR A 4 5.05 4.29 -1.01
CA THR A 4 5.58 3.34 -0.02
C THR A 4 4.43 2.72 0.76
N VAL A 5 4.40 1.38 0.82
CA VAL A 5 3.36 0.64 1.55
C VAL A 5 4.00 -0.06 2.74
N THR A 6 3.63 0.38 3.94
CA THR A 6 4.05 -0.21 5.20
C THR A 6 2.89 -0.99 5.82
N SER A 7 3.23 -2.06 6.53
CA SER A 7 2.30 -2.81 7.35
C SER A 7 2.06 -2.06 8.67
N ARG A 8 1.03 -2.44 9.41
CA ARG A 8 0.70 -1.87 10.72
C ARG A 8 1.87 -1.93 11.72
N ASN A 9 2.76 -2.91 11.57
CA ASN A 9 3.95 -3.07 12.40
C ASN A 9 5.19 -2.29 11.87
N GLY A 10 5.01 -1.38 10.92
CA GLY A 10 6.07 -0.55 10.35
C GLY A 10 6.95 -1.26 9.32
N LYS A 11 6.75 -2.56 9.05
CA LYS A 11 7.52 -3.27 8.03
C LYS A 11 7.04 -2.91 6.64
N GLU A 12 7.96 -2.63 5.72
CA GLU A 12 7.63 -2.47 4.30
C GLU A 12 7.03 -3.76 3.75
N VAL A 13 5.83 -3.65 3.16
CA VAL A 13 5.14 -4.77 2.51
C VAL A 13 5.77 -5.07 1.17
N VAL A 14 6.23 -4.03 0.49
CA VAL A 14 6.82 -4.10 -0.84
C VAL A 14 8.11 -3.30 -0.84
N LYS A 15 9.25 -4.02 -0.84
CA LYS A 15 10.57 -3.39 -0.87
C LYS A 15 10.71 -2.47 -2.07
N GLY A 16 11.07 -1.21 -1.81
CA GLY A 16 11.29 -0.21 -2.86
C GLY A 16 10.02 0.48 -3.38
N GLY A 17 8.87 0.29 -2.72
CA GLY A 17 7.64 1.01 -3.03
C GLY A 17 7.00 0.64 -4.38
N ILE A 18 5.75 1.02 -4.59
CA ILE A 18 4.97 0.72 -5.80
C ILE A 18 4.93 1.97 -6.69
N GLN A 19 5.33 1.81 -7.94
CA GLN A 19 5.22 2.86 -8.94
C GLN A 19 3.83 2.85 -9.55
N LEU A 20 3.10 3.95 -9.37
CA LEU A 20 1.73 4.14 -9.86
C LEU A 20 1.67 5.36 -10.78
N SER A 21 0.73 5.34 -11.71
CA SER A 21 0.35 6.53 -12.48
C SER A 21 -0.34 7.55 -11.56
N GLU A 22 -0.28 8.82 -11.89
CA GLU A 22 -0.90 9.90 -11.08
C GLU A 22 -2.43 9.79 -11.02
N ASN A 23 -3.03 9.19 -12.06
CA ASN A 23 -4.47 8.94 -12.14
C ASN A 23 -4.86 7.51 -11.69
N ALA A 24 -3.94 6.78 -11.05
CA ALA A 24 -4.22 5.42 -10.61
C ALA A 24 -5.23 5.41 -9.45
N THR A 25 -6.14 4.45 -9.46
CA THR A 25 -7.16 4.34 -8.41
C THR A 25 -6.66 3.47 -7.25
N VAL A 26 -7.40 3.50 -6.14
CA VAL A 26 -7.16 2.59 -5.00
C VAL A 26 -7.25 1.12 -5.44
N LYS A 27 -8.06 0.80 -6.45
CA LYS A 27 -8.18 -0.56 -6.99
C LYS A 27 -6.87 -1.00 -7.67
N ASP A 28 -6.24 -0.11 -8.43
CA ASP A 28 -4.96 -0.37 -9.09
C ASP A 28 -3.86 -0.58 -8.06
N LEU A 29 -3.78 0.26 -7.02
CA LEU A 29 -2.83 0.08 -5.92
C LEU A 29 -3.01 -1.29 -5.24
N LYS A 30 -4.25 -1.69 -4.93
CA LYS A 30 -4.52 -2.99 -4.31
C LYS A 30 -4.11 -4.16 -5.22
N ALA A 31 -4.38 -4.04 -6.52
CA ALA A 31 -3.96 -5.03 -7.52
C ALA A 31 -2.44 -5.10 -7.65
N SER A 32 -1.73 -3.97 -7.64
CA SER A 32 -0.27 -3.92 -7.66
C SER A 32 0.37 -4.55 -6.42
N ILE A 33 -0.21 -4.34 -5.24
CA ILE A 33 0.22 -5.00 -3.98
C ILE A 33 0.06 -6.51 -4.11
N HIS A 34 -1.11 -6.99 -4.56
CA HIS A 34 -1.37 -8.42 -4.74
C HIS A 34 -0.45 -9.05 -5.79
N LYS A 35 -0.18 -8.35 -6.90
CA LYS A 35 0.74 -8.81 -7.96
C LYS A 35 2.16 -9.05 -7.43
N ARG A 36 2.62 -8.25 -6.47
CA ARG A 36 3.95 -8.41 -5.85
C ARG A 36 3.92 -9.37 -4.66
N THR A 37 2.83 -9.38 -3.91
CA THR A 37 2.65 -10.24 -2.74
C THR A 37 1.31 -10.97 -2.85
N GLY A 38 1.31 -12.14 -3.51
CA GLY A 38 0.09 -12.91 -3.79
C GLY A 38 -0.72 -13.32 -2.56
N LYS A 39 -0.12 -13.30 -1.36
CA LYS A 39 -0.84 -13.56 -0.10
C LYS A 39 -1.76 -12.40 0.32
N LEU A 40 -1.56 -11.20 -0.24
CA LEU A 40 -2.30 -10.00 0.11
C LEU A 40 -3.42 -9.76 -0.89
N TYR A 41 -4.51 -10.52 -0.76
CA TYR A 41 -5.69 -10.39 -1.63
C TYR A 41 -6.31 -8.99 -1.53
N PRO A 42 -6.68 -8.35 -2.67
CA PRO A 42 -7.19 -6.97 -2.70
C PRO A 42 -8.37 -6.69 -1.74
N GLU A 43 -9.28 -7.65 -1.60
CA GLU A 43 -10.46 -7.54 -0.75
C GLU A 43 -10.11 -7.54 0.74
N ARG A 44 -8.99 -8.18 1.11
CA ARG A 44 -8.49 -8.27 2.49
C ARG A 44 -7.52 -7.15 2.85
N GLN A 45 -7.16 -6.30 1.89
CA GLN A 45 -6.29 -5.15 2.11
C GLN A 45 -7.07 -3.97 2.70
N ARG A 46 -6.75 -3.62 3.94
CA ARG A 46 -7.21 -2.39 4.61
C ARG A 46 -6.09 -1.37 4.57
N LEU A 47 -6.21 -0.39 3.68
CA LEU A 47 -5.24 0.68 3.49
C LEU A 47 -5.64 1.87 4.36
N SER A 48 -4.66 2.47 5.03
CA SER A 48 -4.80 3.71 5.78
C SER A 48 -3.64 4.63 5.42
N LEU A 49 -3.90 5.93 5.44
CA LEU A 49 -2.82 6.91 5.36
C LEU A 49 -1.96 6.79 6.63
N PRO A 50 -0.64 7.08 6.54
CA PRO A 50 0.23 7.04 7.71
C PRO A 50 -0.32 8.00 8.77
N LEU A 51 -0.53 7.48 9.98
CA LEU A 51 -0.89 8.30 11.11
C LEU A 51 0.30 9.21 11.41
N VAL A 52 0.09 10.52 11.29
CA VAL A 52 1.07 11.50 11.73
C VAL A 52 1.11 11.41 13.24
N SER A 53 2.27 11.10 13.82
CA SER A 53 2.46 11.02 15.27
C SER A 53 1.91 12.28 15.94
N GLY A 54 0.83 12.17 16.72
CA GLY A 54 0.25 13.28 17.48
C GLY A 54 -1.22 13.62 17.22
N GLN A 55 -1.92 12.97 16.28
CA GLN A 55 -3.38 13.07 16.21
C GLN A 55 -4.01 12.02 17.11
N THR A 56 -4.53 12.49 18.25
CA THR A 56 -5.36 11.74 19.21
C THR A 56 -6.82 11.85 18.82
#